data_AF-A0A4Y2FDI5-F1
#
_entry.id   AF-A0A4Y2FDI5-F1
#
_cell.length_a   1.000
_cell.length_b   1.000
_cell.length_c   1.000
_cell.angle_alpha   90.00
_cell.angle_beta   90.00
_cell.angle_gamma   90.00
#
_symmetry.space_group_name_H-M   'P 1'
#
loop_
_entity.id
_entity.type
_entity.pdbx_description
1 polymer ?
#
loop_
_entity_poly.entity_id
_entity_poly.type
_entity_poly.pdbx_seq_one_letter_code
_entity_poly.pdbx_strand_id
1 'polypeptide(L)'
;MGSSEISYGVESYKLESINVDYVSKYVRFLILSSSVKSRTLSTVSPFAIYKGITGIGGEPKAVRKLKSGDFLIETFTSTQTKSFLLAETLLDIPISVIPHKSLNSVRGVISETELLTASDSDILEGFASQGVIHAHRIHIKKGTESCPTQHIILTFNKTELPKSVVPSGAHLL
;
A
#
# COMPACT_ATOMS: atom_id res chain seq x y z
N MET A 1 2.29 -18.74 -48.40
CA MET A 1 1.77 -17.49 -47.80
C MET A 1 0.53 -17.86 -47.02
N GLY A 2 0.70 -18.19 -45.74
CA GLY A 2 -0.38 -18.49 -44.81
C GLY A 2 0.01 -17.83 -43.50
N SER A 3 -0.52 -16.64 -43.26
CA SER A 3 -0.26 -15.89 -42.04
C SER A 3 -1.11 -16.48 -40.93
N SER A 4 -0.47 -17.16 -39.99
CA SER A 4 -1.06 -17.56 -38.72
C SER A 4 -1.30 -16.31 -37.86
N GLU A 5 -2.55 -15.87 -37.73
CA GLU A 5 -2.94 -14.91 -36.70
C GLU A 5 -2.89 -15.61 -35.33
N ILE A 6 -1.86 -15.27 -34.57
CA ILE A 6 -1.78 -15.62 -33.15
C ILE A 6 -2.67 -14.63 -32.41
N SER A 7 -3.87 -15.09 -32.04
CA SER A 7 -4.75 -14.37 -31.13
C SER A 7 -4.09 -14.34 -29.75
N TYR A 8 -3.56 -13.19 -29.35
CA TYR A 8 -3.17 -12.95 -27.97
C TYR A 8 -4.45 -12.80 -27.15
N GLY A 9 -4.87 -13.91 -26.54
CA GLY A 9 -5.89 -13.92 -25.51
C GLY A 9 -5.49 -12.92 -24.43
N VAL A 10 -6.28 -11.85 -24.30
CA VAL A 10 -6.21 -10.94 -23.18
C VAL A 10 -6.78 -11.72 -21.99
N GLU A 11 -5.91 -12.44 -21.27
CA GLU A 11 -6.22 -12.95 -19.96
C GLU A 11 -6.55 -11.76 -19.08
N SER A 12 -7.84 -11.59 -18.86
CA SER A 12 -8.41 -10.66 -17.91
C SER A 12 -8.01 -11.15 -16.53
N TYR A 13 -6.91 -10.59 -16.00
CA TYR A 13 -6.56 -10.71 -14.59
C TYR A 13 -7.70 -10.09 -13.78
N LYS A 14 -8.66 -10.94 -13.46
CA LYS A 14 -9.72 -10.70 -12.49
C LYS A 14 -8.99 -10.33 -11.20
N LEU A 15 -9.07 -9.06 -10.81
CA LEU A 15 -8.59 -8.59 -9.51
C LEU A 15 -9.21 -9.51 -8.47
N GLU A 16 -8.40 -10.42 -7.90
CA GLU A 16 -8.85 -11.30 -6.84
C GLU A 16 -9.44 -10.43 -5.74
N SER A 17 -10.58 -10.87 -5.20
CA SER A 17 -11.23 -10.27 -4.05
C SER A 17 -10.17 -9.97 -2.99
N ILE A 18 -9.85 -8.68 -2.84
CA ILE A 18 -8.91 -8.21 -1.84
C ILE A 18 -9.37 -8.82 -0.51
N ASN A 19 -8.54 -9.68 0.09
CA ASN A 19 -8.85 -10.20 1.42
C ASN A 19 -8.81 -9.01 2.39
N VAL A 20 -9.97 -8.42 2.65
CA VAL A 20 -10.13 -7.21 3.45
C VAL A 20 -9.53 -7.41 4.86
N ASP A 21 -9.60 -8.62 5.39
CA ASP A 21 -9.00 -8.96 6.68
C ASP A 21 -7.47 -8.88 6.65
N TYR A 22 -6.84 -9.30 5.55
CA TYR A 22 -5.40 -9.15 5.40
C TYR A 22 -5.00 -7.68 5.22
N VAL A 23 -5.66 -6.97 4.30
CA VAL A 23 -5.32 -5.58 3.96
C VAL A 23 -5.50 -4.63 5.13
N SER A 24 -6.59 -4.79 5.90
CA SER A 24 -6.88 -3.93 7.04
C SER A 24 -5.84 -4.01 8.16
N LYS A 25 -5.02 -5.06 8.23
CA LYS A 25 -3.93 -5.17 9.21
C LYS A 25 -2.87 -4.08 9.01
N TYR A 26 -2.53 -3.77 7.76
CA TYR A 26 -1.37 -2.95 7.39
C TYR A 26 -1.73 -1.59 6.76
N VAL A 27 -2.95 -1.42 6.26
CA VAL A 27 -3.40 -0.17 5.63
C VAL A 27 -4.02 0.76 6.66
N ARG A 28 -3.63 2.04 6.64
CA ARG A 28 -4.27 3.11 7.43
C ARG A 28 -4.77 4.27 6.59
N PHE A 29 -4.16 4.50 5.42
CA PHE A 29 -4.56 5.56 4.50
C PHE A 29 -5.42 5.00 3.36
N LEU A 30 -6.61 5.55 3.19
CA LEU A 30 -7.60 5.14 2.19
C LEU A 30 -7.97 6.32 1.30
N ILE A 31 -8.29 6.03 0.04
CA ILE A 31 -8.96 6.97 -0.87
C ILE A 31 -10.42 6.55 -0.96
N LEU A 32 -11.32 7.47 -0.65
CA LEU A 32 -12.75 7.36 -0.84
C LEU A 32 -13.15 8.22 -2.04
N SER A 33 -13.71 7.57 -3.06
CA SER A 33 -14.14 8.16 -4.32
C SER A 33 -15.61 7.88 -4.57
N SER A 34 -16.30 8.80 -5.27
CA SER A 34 -17.60 8.48 -5.86
C SER A 34 -17.41 7.53 -7.03
N SER A 35 -18.21 6.47 -7.09
CA SER A 35 -18.24 5.55 -8.24
C SER A 35 -19.01 6.14 -9.42
N VAL A 36 -19.70 7.27 -9.25
CA VAL A 36 -20.55 7.90 -10.25
C VAL A 36 -20.04 9.30 -10.62
N LYS A 37 -19.57 9.47 -11.86
CA LYS A 37 -19.00 10.76 -12.33
C LYS A 37 -20.00 11.94 -12.28
N SER A 38 -21.29 11.67 -12.44
CA SER A 38 -22.35 12.70 -12.43
C SER A 38 -22.83 13.10 -11.02
N ARG A 39 -22.54 12.30 -9.99
CA ARG A 39 -22.81 12.62 -8.59
C ARG A 39 -21.50 12.60 -7.81
N THR A 40 -20.86 13.75 -7.76
CA THR A 40 -19.64 13.94 -6.99
C THR A 40 -19.95 14.30 -5.54
N LEU A 41 -19.15 13.77 -4.62
CA LEU A 41 -19.21 14.13 -3.19
C LEU A 41 -18.94 15.61 -2.94
N SER A 42 -18.44 16.34 -3.96
CA SER A 42 -18.17 17.78 -3.90
C SER A 42 -19.42 18.66 -3.88
N THR A 43 -20.58 18.15 -4.31
CA THR A 43 -21.84 18.91 -4.30
C THR A 43 -22.62 18.75 -2.98
N VAL A 44 -22.18 17.83 -2.13
CA VAL A 44 -22.78 17.56 -0.82
C VAL A 44 -22.13 18.47 0.24
N SER A 45 -22.93 18.92 1.21
CA SER A 45 -22.44 19.71 2.34
C SER A 45 -21.27 19.01 3.07
N PRO A 46 -20.15 19.71 3.37
CA PRO A 46 -19.03 19.14 4.11
C PRO A 46 -19.42 18.51 5.44
N PHE A 47 -20.42 19.07 6.14
CA PHE A 47 -20.94 18.51 7.39
C PHE A 47 -21.66 17.19 7.19
N ALA A 48 -22.44 17.06 6.10
CA ALA A 48 -23.13 15.81 5.77
C ALA A 48 -22.13 14.74 5.36
N ILE A 49 -21.12 15.09 4.56
CA ILE A 49 -20.03 14.18 4.19
C ILE A 49 -19.31 13.66 5.44
N TYR A 50 -18.91 14.56 6.34
CA TYR A 50 -18.22 14.14 7.56
C TYR A 50 -19.10 13.25 8.46
N LYS A 51 -20.39 13.55 8.59
CA LYS A 51 -21.36 12.68 9.28
C LYS A 51 -21.50 11.31 8.61
N GLY A 52 -21.52 11.25 7.29
CA GLY A 52 -21.56 9.98 6.57
C GLY A 52 -20.27 9.16 6.76
N ILE A 53 -19.11 9.80 6.67
CA ILE A 53 -17.81 9.15 6.91
C ILE A 53 -17.72 8.58 8.32
N THR A 54 -18.14 9.36 9.32
CA THR A 54 -18.19 8.89 10.72
C THR A 54 -19.21 7.77 10.93
N GLY A 55 -20.31 7.75 10.16
CA GLY A 55 -21.29 6.66 10.16
C GLY A 55 -20.76 5.31 9.62
N ILE A 56 -19.71 5.32 8.78
CA ILE A 56 -19.12 4.09 8.24
C ILE A 56 -18.30 3.35 9.31
N GLY A 57 -17.42 4.07 10.02
CA GLY A 57 -16.41 3.44 10.87
C GLY A 57 -16.02 4.23 12.11
N GLY A 58 -16.86 5.17 12.55
CA GLY A 58 -16.54 6.12 13.63
C GLY A 58 -15.62 7.26 13.15
N GLU A 59 -15.15 8.09 14.09
CA GLU A 59 -14.27 9.22 13.80
C GLU A 59 -12.89 8.75 13.27
N PRO A 60 -12.51 9.12 12.04
CA PRO A 60 -11.18 8.81 11.51
C PRO A 60 -10.10 9.69 12.16
N LYS A 61 -8.86 9.24 12.11
CA LYS A 61 -7.70 10.02 12.58
C LYS A 61 -7.52 11.32 11.81
N ALA A 62 -7.76 11.27 10.49
CA ALA A 62 -7.77 12.44 9.64
C ALA A 62 -8.69 12.23 8.43
N VAL A 63 -9.30 13.31 7.97
CA VAL A 63 -10.06 13.36 6.72
C VAL A 63 -9.64 14.60 5.95
N ARG A 64 -9.26 14.42 4.68
CA ARG A 64 -8.82 15.53 3.82
C ARG A 64 -9.40 15.41 2.42
N LYS A 65 -10.08 16.45 1.95
CA LYS A 65 -10.52 16.55 0.55
C LYS A 65 -9.31 16.78 -0.36
N LEU A 66 -9.20 16.00 -1.42
CA LEU A 66 -8.17 16.12 -2.45
C LEU A 66 -8.61 17.07 -3.57
N LYS A 67 -7.66 17.54 -4.38
CA LYS A 67 -7.95 18.40 -5.55
C LYS A 67 -8.86 17.71 -6.57
N SER A 68 -8.85 16.38 -6.63
CA SER A 68 -9.75 15.58 -7.47
C SER A 68 -11.22 15.62 -7.01
N GLY A 69 -11.48 16.03 -5.77
CA GLY A 69 -12.80 15.94 -5.13
C GLY A 69 -12.99 14.68 -4.27
N ASP A 70 -12.05 13.73 -4.33
CA ASP A 70 -12.01 12.55 -3.46
C ASP A 70 -11.60 12.90 -2.03
N PHE A 71 -11.71 11.93 -1.12
CA PHE A 71 -11.29 12.07 0.26
C PHE A 71 -10.15 11.11 0.60
N LEU A 72 -9.08 11.65 1.16
CA LEU A 72 -8.08 10.87 1.88
C LEU A 72 -8.56 10.68 3.32
N ILE A 73 -8.60 9.44 3.77
CA ILE A 73 -9.02 9.05 5.11
C ILE A 73 -7.83 8.33 5.78
N GLU A 74 -7.46 8.77 6.97
CA GLU A 74 -6.53 8.04 7.85
C GLU A 74 -7.32 7.39 8.98
N THR A 75 -7.11 6.10 9.19
CA THR A 75 -7.81 5.28 10.19
C THR A 75 -6.90 4.93 11.36
N PHE A 76 -7.48 4.63 12.52
CA PHE A 76 -6.72 4.21 13.72
C PHE A 76 -6.45 2.70 13.75
N THR A 77 -7.48 1.91 13.45
CA THR A 77 -7.48 0.46 13.72
C THR A 77 -7.85 -0.34 12.48
N SER A 78 -7.43 -1.61 12.46
CA SER A 78 -7.80 -2.55 11.40
C SER A 78 -9.32 -2.71 11.27
N THR A 79 -10.05 -2.74 12.39
CA THR A 79 -11.52 -2.79 12.37
C THR A 79 -12.12 -1.59 11.66
N GLN A 80 -11.64 -0.39 11.95
CA GLN A 80 -12.09 0.83 11.27
C GLN A 80 -11.74 0.78 9.78
N THR A 81 -10.50 0.41 9.42
CA THR A 81 -10.10 0.24 8.02
C THR A 81 -10.99 -0.75 7.28
N LYS A 82 -11.35 -1.89 7.92
CA LYS A 82 -12.24 -2.90 7.37
C LYS A 82 -13.64 -2.34 7.10
N SER A 83 -14.22 -1.59 8.03
CA SER A 83 -15.52 -0.93 7.81
C SER A 83 -15.50 -0.02 6.59
N PHE A 84 -14.44 0.76 6.41
CA PHE A 84 -14.29 1.62 5.24
C PHE A 84 -14.12 0.84 3.93
N LEU A 85 -13.29 -0.21 3.92
CA LEU A 85 -13.07 -1.03 2.72
C LEU A 85 -14.33 -1.80 2.28
N LEU A 86 -15.24 -2.09 3.20
CA LEU A 86 -16.53 -2.74 2.92
C LEU A 86 -17.66 -1.76 2.59
N ALA A 87 -17.43 -0.44 2.70
CA ALA A 87 -18.46 0.56 2.45
C ALA A 87 -18.73 0.71 0.95
N GLU A 88 -19.98 0.47 0.55
CA GLU A 88 -20.42 0.57 -0.85
C GLU A 88 -21.13 1.89 -1.15
N THR A 89 -21.71 2.53 -0.13
CA THR A 89 -22.48 3.77 -0.27
C THR A 89 -22.14 4.78 0.82
N LEU A 90 -22.31 6.06 0.50
CA LEU A 90 -22.20 7.19 1.40
C LEU A 90 -23.31 8.19 1.05
N LEU A 91 -24.29 8.37 1.93
CA LEU A 91 -25.44 9.26 1.69
C LEU A 91 -26.18 8.93 0.37
N ASP A 92 -26.45 7.64 0.13
CA ASP A 92 -27.06 7.10 -1.08
C ASP A 92 -26.26 7.33 -2.38
N ILE A 93 -25.00 7.76 -2.26
CA ILE A 93 -24.06 7.85 -3.38
C ILE A 93 -23.20 6.58 -3.36
N PRO A 94 -23.17 5.79 -4.45
CA PRO A 94 -22.23 4.69 -4.58
C PRO A 94 -20.79 5.19 -4.52
N ILE A 95 -19.98 4.55 -3.68
CA ILE A 95 -18.57 4.90 -3.48
C ILE A 95 -17.65 3.71 -3.75
N SER A 96 -16.36 4.00 -3.86
CA SER A 96 -15.28 3.02 -3.84
C SER A 96 -14.24 3.48 -2.83
N VAL A 97 -13.79 2.55 -2.00
CA VAL A 97 -12.73 2.80 -1.01
C VAL A 97 -11.56 1.88 -1.30
N ILE A 98 -10.38 2.47 -1.54
CA ILE A 98 -9.16 1.74 -1.88
C ILE A 98 -7.98 2.17 -1.00
N PRO A 99 -7.01 1.28 -0.72
CA PRO A 99 -5.76 1.68 -0.10
C PRO A 99 -5.02 2.75 -0.89
N HIS A 100 -4.50 3.77 -0.20
CA HIS A 100 -3.61 4.76 -0.82
C HIS A 100 -2.28 4.10 -1.22
N LYS A 101 -1.84 4.32 -2.46
CA LYS A 101 -0.70 3.60 -3.06
C LYS A 101 0.63 3.79 -2.33
N SER A 102 0.94 5.01 -1.88
CA SER A 102 2.26 5.33 -1.30
C SER A 102 2.28 5.59 0.21
N LEU A 103 1.15 5.94 0.83
CA LEU A 103 1.12 6.35 2.24
C LEU A 103 1.03 5.17 3.20
N ASN A 104 0.76 3.97 2.67
CA ASN A 104 0.74 2.71 3.42
C ASN A 104 2.07 1.94 3.31
N SER A 105 3.13 2.62 2.86
CA SER A 105 4.46 2.06 2.81
C SER A 105 5.49 3.11 3.19
N VAL A 106 6.56 2.67 3.84
CA VAL A 106 7.70 3.52 4.21
C VAL A 106 8.98 2.82 3.81
N ARG A 107 10.02 3.58 3.47
CA ARG A 107 11.34 3.03 3.12
C ARG A 107 12.37 3.40 4.16
N GLY A 108 13.24 2.45 4.51
CA GLY A 108 14.41 2.64 5.35
C GLY A 108 15.66 2.13 4.65
N VAL A 109 16.82 2.63 5.06
CA VAL A 109 18.12 2.10 4.63
C VAL A 109 18.78 1.42 5.82
N ILE A 110 19.20 0.17 5.63
CA ILE A 110 20.09 -0.53 6.56
C ILE A 110 21.48 -0.62 5.94
N SER A 111 22.50 -0.74 6.79
CA SER A 111 23.89 -0.94 6.37
C SER A 111 24.40 -2.18 7.09
N GLU A 112 24.58 -3.28 6.36
CA GLU A 112 25.01 -4.54 6.95
C GLU A 112 26.00 -5.27 6.05
N THR A 113 27.20 -5.52 6.57
CA THR A 113 28.29 -6.14 5.81
C THR A 113 28.10 -7.63 5.63
N GLU A 114 27.47 -8.30 6.60
CA GLU A 114 27.22 -9.75 6.55
C GLU A 114 26.23 -10.10 5.44
N LEU A 115 25.35 -9.16 5.11
CA LEU A 115 24.43 -9.32 3.99
C LEU A 115 25.09 -9.02 2.65
N LEU A 116 26.39 -8.75 2.52
CA LEU A 116 26.98 -8.30 1.25
C LEU A 116 26.76 -9.29 0.08
N THR A 117 26.70 -10.59 0.37
CA THR A 117 26.53 -11.67 -0.62
C THR A 117 25.08 -12.14 -0.79
N ALA A 118 24.16 -11.71 0.08
CA ALA A 118 22.76 -12.12 0.03
C ALA A 118 22.05 -11.53 -1.21
N SER A 119 21.14 -12.27 -1.84
CA SER A 119 20.32 -11.69 -2.90
C SER A 119 19.23 -10.77 -2.32
N ASP A 120 18.67 -9.88 -3.15
CA ASP A 120 17.51 -9.06 -2.74
C ASP A 120 16.32 -9.94 -2.29
N SER A 121 16.19 -11.15 -2.85
CA SER A 121 15.16 -12.13 -2.45
C SER A 121 15.42 -12.71 -1.07
N ASP A 122 16.66 -13.11 -0.78
CA ASP A 122 17.03 -13.67 0.54
C ASP A 122 16.84 -12.62 1.65
N ILE A 123 17.20 -11.36 1.34
CA ILE A 123 16.98 -10.24 2.27
C ILE A 123 15.48 -10.02 2.49
N LEU A 124 14.68 -10.03 1.41
CA LEU A 124 13.23 -9.88 1.54
C LEU A 124 12.64 -10.97 2.44
N GLU A 125 13.02 -12.23 2.25
CA GLU A 125 12.55 -13.36 3.06
C GLU A 125 12.99 -13.21 4.52
N GLY A 126 14.27 -12.90 4.76
CA GLY A 126 14.82 -12.71 6.10
C GLY A 126 14.07 -11.63 6.90
N PHE A 127 13.67 -10.53 6.25
CA PHE A 127 12.95 -9.43 6.91
C PHE A 127 11.42 -9.46 6.73
N ALA A 128 10.84 -10.50 6.11
CA ALA A 128 9.40 -10.57 5.84
C ALA A 128 8.56 -10.47 7.13
N SER A 129 9.01 -11.11 8.22
CA SER A 129 8.37 -11.05 9.54
C SER A 129 8.32 -9.63 10.14
N GLN A 130 9.20 -8.73 9.69
CA GLN A 130 9.23 -7.32 10.08
C GLN A 130 8.30 -6.45 9.21
N GLY A 131 7.56 -7.04 8.28
CA GLY A 131 6.67 -6.34 7.34
C GLY A 131 7.40 -5.76 6.13
N VAL A 132 8.59 -6.26 5.80
CA VAL A 132 9.26 -5.90 4.54
C VAL A 132 8.53 -6.56 3.38
N ILE A 133 8.19 -5.76 2.37
CA ILE A 133 7.52 -6.18 1.14
C ILE A 133 8.39 -6.00 -0.10
N HIS A 134 9.52 -5.29 0.04
CA HIS A 134 10.52 -5.15 -1.02
C HIS A 134 11.87 -4.85 -0.40
N ALA A 135 12.92 -5.49 -0.90
CA ALA A 135 14.31 -5.19 -0.57
C ALA A 135 15.06 -4.86 -1.86
N HIS A 136 15.94 -3.87 -1.80
CA HIS A 136 16.76 -3.48 -2.94
C HIS A 136 18.16 -3.04 -2.50
N ARG A 137 19.18 -3.77 -2.95
CA ARG A 137 20.58 -3.42 -2.69
C ARG A 137 21.02 -2.23 -3.53
N ILE A 138 21.60 -1.24 -2.87
CA ILE A 138 22.24 -0.12 -3.55
C ILE A 138 23.54 -0.60 -4.17
N HIS A 139 23.68 -0.34 -5.48
CA HIS A 139 24.91 -0.59 -6.22
C HIS A 139 25.56 0.75 -6.58
N ILE A 140 26.89 0.79 -6.49
CA ILE A 140 27.69 1.94 -6.92
C ILE A 140 28.38 1.63 -8.23
N LYS A 141 28.52 2.63 -9.10
CA LYS A 141 29.31 2.50 -10.32
C LYS A 141 30.76 2.87 -10.03
N LYS A 142 31.69 1.97 -10.35
CA LYS A 142 33.13 2.21 -10.35
C LYS A 142 33.64 2.05 -11.78
N GLY A 143 33.79 3.17 -12.48
CA GLY A 143 34.05 3.15 -13.92
C GLY A 143 32.88 2.52 -14.68
N THR A 144 33.14 1.45 -15.42
CA THR A 144 32.12 0.69 -16.17
C THR A 144 31.45 -0.41 -15.35
N GLU A 145 31.98 -0.74 -14.18
CA GLU A 145 31.49 -1.84 -13.35
C GLU A 145 30.48 -1.37 -12.30
N SER A 146 29.52 -2.23 -11.98
CA SER A 146 28.55 -2.02 -10.90
C SER A 146 28.90 -2.93 -9.72
N CYS A 147 29.20 -2.33 -8.57
CA CYS A 147 29.58 -3.06 -7.37
C CYS A 147 28.46 -2.98 -6.32
N PRO A 148 28.10 -4.10 -5.66
CA PRO A 148 27.18 -4.07 -4.53
C PRO A 148 27.75 -3.27 -3.37
N THR A 149 26.88 -2.63 -2.60
CA THR A 149 27.24 -2.04 -1.31
C THR A 149 26.59 -2.82 -0.16
N GLN A 150 27.01 -2.51 1.06
CA GLN A 150 26.36 -2.96 2.30
C GLN A 150 25.00 -2.29 2.53
N HIS A 151 24.64 -1.27 1.74
CA HIS A 151 23.44 -0.48 1.94
C HIS A 151 22.25 -1.08 1.20
N ILE A 152 21.17 -1.33 1.92
CA ILE A 152 19.97 -1.97 1.40
C ILE A 152 18.76 -1.10 1.73
N ILE A 153 17.95 -0.82 0.72
CA ILE A 153 16.66 -0.15 0.86
C ILE A 153 15.61 -1.21 1.18
N LEU A 154 14.97 -1.11 2.34
CA LEU A 154 13.83 -1.93 2.73
C LEU A 154 12.55 -1.10 2.59
N THR A 155 11.55 -1.64 1.89
CA THR A 155 10.19 -1.07 1.85
C THR A 155 9.30 -1.87 2.78
N PHE A 156 8.71 -1.21 3.76
CA PHE A 156 7.81 -1.79 4.74
C PHE A 156 6.36 -1.51 4.36
N ASN A 157 5.45 -2.45 4.63
CA ASN A 157 3.99 -2.24 4.59
C ASN A 157 3.49 -1.53 5.87
N LYS A 158 4.16 -0.45 6.26
CA LYS A 158 3.89 0.34 7.47
C LYS A 158 3.76 1.81 7.10
N THR A 159 3.09 2.56 7.94
CA THR A 159 2.97 4.03 7.82
C THR A 159 4.13 4.78 8.49
N GLU A 160 4.85 4.10 9.39
CA GLU A 160 5.95 4.68 10.17
C GLU A 160 7.16 3.77 10.11
N LEU A 161 8.34 4.38 10.06
CA LEU A 161 9.60 3.65 9.98
C LEU A 161 9.90 2.98 11.33
N PRO A 162 10.17 1.65 11.36
CA PRO A 162 10.57 1.00 12.60
C PRO A 162 11.92 1.53 13.09
N LYS A 163 12.10 1.62 14.41
CA LYS A 163 13.35 2.10 15.04
C LYS A 163 14.54 1.17 14.79
N SER A 164 14.28 -0.13 14.71
CA SER A 164 15.24 -1.17 14.39
C SER A 164 14.54 -2.32 13.69
N VAL A 165 15.31 -3.15 13.00
CA VAL A 165 14.85 -4.36 12.34
C VAL A 165 15.77 -5.51 12.69
N VAL A 166 15.21 -6.70 12.87
CA VAL A 166 15.96 -7.92 13.15
C VAL A 166 15.52 -8.95 12.12
N PRO A 167 16.44 -9.52 11.33
CA PRO A 167 16.10 -10.56 10.38
C PRO A 167 15.73 -11.86 11.13
N SER A 168 14.90 -12.66 10.49
CA SER A 168 14.60 -14.01 10.94
C SER A 168 15.89 -14.84 10.86
N GLY A 169 16.22 -15.57 11.92
CA GLY A 169 17.47 -16.33 11.98
C GLY A 169 18.71 -15.54 12.41
N ALA A 170 18.56 -14.30 12.92
CA ALA A 170 19.67 -13.48 13.43
C ALA A 170 20.52 -14.10 14.57
N HIS A 171 20.17 -15.29 15.07
CA HIS A 171 21.02 -16.04 16.00
C HIS A 171 22.12 -16.86 15.28
N LEU A 172 22.10 -16.89 13.95
CA LEU A 172 23.06 -17.57 13.08
C LEU A 172 24.04 -16.59 12.38
N LEU A 173 23.85 -15.29 12.62
CA LEU A 173 24.71 -14.19 12.20
C LEU A 173 25.51 -13.74 13.44
#